data_AF-A0A3D3X888-F1
#
_entry.id   AF-A0A3D3X888-F1
#
_cell.length_a   1.000
_cell.length_b   1.000
_cell.length_c   1.000
_cell.angle_alpha   90.00
_cell.angle_beta   90.00
_cell.angle_gamma   90.00
#
_symmetry.space_group_name_H-M   'P 1'
#
loop_
_entity.id
_entity.type
_entity.pdbx_description
1 polymer ?
#
loop_
_entity_poly.entity_id
_entity_poly.type
_entity_poly.pdbx_seq_one_letter_code
_entity_poly.pdbx_strand_id
1 'polypeptide(L)'
;LVHMMTRKMGKTEKASAMAFYIQMNFIVVSSVIGLVCGDGKWADPFSPTLDFLFRAWLIPSWQHLLIMFGIGLLTGLGAYFISQGYRICEAGAAAPFEYVALPMAIFWSISFFGEWPDPISWLGILFIAGAGLFIFYQESKRGSEIASGRPMPRNR
;
A
#
# COMPACT_ATOMS: atom_id res chain seq x y z
N LEU A 1 -20.22 -4.61 15.38
CA LEU A 1 -20.81 -4.83 14.04
C LEU A 1 -19.76 -4.92 12.93
N VAL A 2 -18.80 -3.98 12.86
CA VAL A 2 -17.68 -4.00 11.87
C VAL A 2 -16.92 -5.35 11.87
N HIS A 3 -16.45 -5.83 13.01
CA HIS A 3 -15.70 -7.11 13.12
C HIS A 3 -16.46 -8.38 12.65
N MET A 4 -17.80 -8.40 12.72
CA MET A 4 -18.59 -9.53 12.20
C MET A 4 -18.77 -9.45 10.67
N MET A 5 -18.86 -8.24 10.10
CA MET A 5 -18.93 -8.06 8.65
C MET A 5 -17.58 -8.36 7.99
N THR A 6 -16.46 -7.96 8.60
CA THR A 6 -15.10 -8.28 8.13
C THR A 6 -14.87 -9.79 8.05
N ARG A 7 -15.40 -10.56 9.02
CA ARG A 7 -15.28 -12.03 9.06
C ARG A 7 -16.12 -12.74 7.98
N LYS A 8 -17.23 -12.15 7.53
CA LYS A 8 -18.05 -12.69 6.42
C LYS A 8 -17.51 -12.32 5.04
N MET A 9 -16.99 -11.10 4.86
CA MET A 9 -16.41 -10.64 3.60
C MET A 9 -15.11 -11.39 3.24
N GLY A 10 -14.31 -11.77 4.25
CA GLY A 10 -13.06 -12.53 4.04
C GLY A 10 -13.22 -13.95 3.49
N LYS A 11 -14.44 -14.52 3.47
CA LYS A 11 -14.73 -15.84 2.90
C LYS A 11 -15.41 -15.80 1.52
N THR A 12 -15.84 -14.63 1.04
CA THR A 12 -16.71 -14.51 -0.14
C THR A 12 -16.18 -13.60 -1.23
N GLU A 13 -15.34 -12.62 -0.89
CA GLU A 13 -14.84 -11.66 -1.87
C GLU A 13 -13.40 -12.00 -2.29
N LYS A 14 -13.18 -12.16 -3.60
CA LYS A 14 -11.83 -12.31 -4.17
C LYS A 14 -11.03 -11.05 -3.80
N ALA A 15 -9.77 -11.18 -3.37
CA ALA A 15 -8.91 -10.04 -3.07
C ALA A 15 -8.80 -9.03 -4.24
N SER A 16 -8.95 -9.52 -5.48
CA SER A 16 -9.06 -8.68 -6.68
C SER A 16 -10.32 -7.80 -6.69
N ALA A 17 -11.44 -8.28 -6.16
CA ALA A 17 -12.65 -7.50 -5.98
C ALA A 17 -12.43 -6.42 -4.92
N MET A 18 -11.76 -6.73 -3.80
CA MET A 18 -11.43 -5.73 -2.78
C MET A 18 -10.54 -4.60 -3.34
N ALA A 19 -9.49 -4.93 -4.08
CA ALA A 19 -8.63 -3.93 -4.71
C ALA A 19 -9.38 -3.08 -5.75
N PHE A 20 -10.24 -3.71 -6.55
CA PHE A 20 -11.08 -3.01 -7.51
C PHE A 20 -12.06 -2.05 -6.80
N TYR A 21 -12.70 -2.48 -5.72
CA TYR A 21 -13.58 -1.64 -4.91
C TYR A 21 -12.85 -0.46 -4.28
N ILE A 22 -11.60 -0.63 -3.83
CA ILE A 22 -10.78 0.46 -3.30
C ILE A 22 -10.52 1.50 -4.40
N GLN A 23 -10.08 1.07 -5.58
CA GLN A 23 -9.84 2.01 -6.69
C GLN A 23 -11.12 2.71 -7.14
N MET A 24 -12.24 1.98 -7.19
CA MET A 24 -13.53 2.56 -7.57
C MET A 24 -14.03 3.55 -6.53
N ASN A 25 -13.92 3.24 -5.23
CA ASN A 25 -14.25 4.16 -4.15
C ASN A 25 -13.37 5.41 -4.22
N PHE A 26 -12.06 5.24 -4.42
CA PHE A 26 -11.13 6.34 -4.53
C PHE A 26 -11.46 7.27 -5.71
N ILE A 27 -11.80 6.71 -6.88
CA ILE A 27 -12.24 7.49 -8.05
C ILE A 27 -13.54 8.24 -7.75
N VAL A 28 -14.53 7.57 -7.16
CA VAL A 28 -15.83 8.18 -6.84
C VAL A 28 -15.65 9.32 -5.84
N VAL A 29 -14.96 9.08 -4.72
CA VAL A 29 -14.71 10.08 -3.68
C VAL A 29 -13.89 11.24 -4.25
N SER A 30 -12.83 10.96 -5.01
CA SER A 30 -11.99 12.01 -5.61
C SER A 30 -12.77 12.82 -6.65
N SER A 31 -13.65 12.19 -7.43
CA SER A 31 -14.49 12.90 -8.41
C SER A 31 -15.52 13.78 -7.72
N VAL A 32 -16.16 13.30 -6.64
CA VAL A 32 -17.09 14.08 -5.84
C VAL A 32 -16.37 15.28 -5.21
N ILE A 33 -15.20 15.06 -4.60
CA ILE A 33 -14.41 16.15 -4.00
C ILE A 33 -13.93 17.13 -5.08
N GLY A 34 -13.49 16.65 -6.24
CA GLY A 34 -13.06 17.50 -7.35
C GLY A 34 -14.18 18.36 -7.92
N LEU A 35 -15.40 17.80 -8.07
CA LEU A 35 -16.57 18.55 -8.52
C LEU A 35 -17.08 19.54 -7.47
N VAL A 36 -16.99 19.16 -6.18
CA VAL A 36 -17.41 20.04 -5.09
C VAL A 36 -16.40 21.16 -4.93
N CYS A 37 -15.11 20.88 -4.69
CA CYS A 37 -14.10 21.88 -4.30
C CYS A 37 -13.31 22.49 -5.46
N GLY A 38 -13.32 21.89 -6.66
CA GLY A 38 -12.44 22.29 -7.77
C GLY A 38 -12.80 23.61 -8.47
N ASP A 39 -14.00 24.13 -8.23
CA ASP A 39 -14.52 25.34 -8.89
C ASP A 39 -13.92 26.66 -8.36
N GLY A 40 -13.17 26.65 -7.25
CA GLY A 40 -12.56 27.88 -6.72
C GLY A 40 -13.47 28.79 -5.89
N LYS A 41 -14.76 28.44 -5.74
CA LYS A 41 -15.81 29.36 -5.24
C LYS A 41 -15.67 29.74 -3.76
N TRP A 42 -14.96 28.96 -2.96
CA TRP A 42 -14.71 29.23 -1.54
C TRP A 42 -13.29 29.73 -1.25
N ALA A 43 -12.52 30.07 -2.29
CA ALA A 43 -11.23 30.72 -2.13
C ALA A 43 -11.46 32.18 -1.69
N ASP A 44 -11.17 32.47 -0.42
CA ASP A 44 -11.25 33.81 0.15
C ASP A 44 -9.85 34.46 0.14
N PRO A 45 -9.63 35.55 -0.61
CA PRO A 45 -8.33 36.24 -0.68
C PRO A 45 -7.82 36.77 0.65
N PHE A 46 -8.70 36.92 1.66
CA PHE A 46 -8.32 37.44 2.98
C PHE A 46 -7.66 36.41 3.89
N SER A 47 -7.66 35.11 3.54
CA SER A 47 -6.97 34.08 4.32
C SER A 47 -6.15 33.12 3.42
N PRO A 48 -4.81 33.10 3.54
CA PRO A 48 -3.95 32.28 2.68
C PRO A 48 -4.25 30.77 2.71
N THR A 49 -4.77 30.27 3.83
CA THR A 49 -5.09 28.84 3.99
C THR A 49 -6.36 28.44 3.23
N LEU A 50 -7.40 29.29 3.20
CA LEU A 50 -8.62 29.01 2.43
C LEU A 50 -8.37 29.14 0.92
N ASP A 51 -7.55 30.11 0.52
CA ASP A 51 -7.13 30.25 -0.88
C ASP A 51 -6.34 29.02 -1.35
N PHE A 52 -5.43 28.48 -0.54
CA PHE A 52 -4.72 27.24 -0.87
C PHE A 52 -5.64 26.01 -0.94
N LEU A 53 -6.56 25.85 0.03
CA LEU A 53 -7.44 24.68 0.11
C LEU A 53 -8.51 24.63 -0.97
N PHE A 54 -9.07 25.79 -1.33
CA PHE A 54 -10.15 25.90 -2.32
C PHE A 54 -9.65 26.51 -3.63
N ARG A 55 -8.35 26.49 -3.90
CA ARG A 55 -7.80 27.00 -5.16
C ARG A 55 -8.47 26.30 -6.34
N ALA A 56 -8.87 27.08 -7.34
CA ALA A 56 -9.47 26.54 -8.56
C ALA A 56 -8.53 25.52 -9.22
N TRP A 57 -9.12 24.40 -9.67
CA TRP A 57 -8.38 23.36 -10.36
C TRP A 57 -7.85 23.87 -11.70
N LEU A 58 -6.53 23.93 -11.84
CA LEU A 58 -5.89 24.28 -13.09
C LEU A 58 -5.80 23.03 -13.97
N ILE A 59 -6.30 23.13 -15.21
CA ILE A 59 -6.19 22.04 -16.17
C ILE A 59 -4.70 21.81 -16.45
N PRO A 60 -4.15 20.62 -16.13
CA PRO A 60 -2.73 20.35 -16.34
C PRO A 60 -2.38 20.38 -17.83
N SER A 61 -1.12 20.70 -18.15
CA SER A 61 -0.63 20.58 -19.52
C SER A 61 -0.71 19.12 -20.01
N TRP A 62 -0.73 18.91 -21.33
CA TRP A 62 -0.81 17.56 -21.92
C TRP A 62 0.29 16.62 -21.42
N GLN A 63 1.50 17.15 -21.20
CA GLN A 63 2.62 16.39 -20.64
C GLN A 63 2.34 15.92 -19.21
N HIS A 64 1.78 16.79 -18.35
CA HIS A 64 1.42 16.42 -16.99
C HIS A 64 0.28 15.40 -16.97
N LEU A 65 -0.70 15.51 -17.88
CA LEU A 65 -1.78 14.52 -18.00
C LEU A 65 -1.25 13.12 -18.33
N LEU A 66 -0.28 13.02 -19.26
CA LEU A 66 0.33 11.73 -19.61
C LEU A 66 1.10 11.12 -18.41
N ILE A 67 1.84 11.94 -17.66
CA ILE A 67 2.57 11.49 -16.47
C ILE A 67 1.60 11.02 -15.39
N MET A 68 0.52 11.79 -15.12
CA MET A 68 -0.51 11.42 -14.15
C MET A 68 -1.21 10.11 -14.54
N PHE A 69 -1.53 9.93 -15.82
CA PHE A 69 -2.11 8.69 -16.33
C PHE A 69 -1.14 7.51 -16.16
N GLY A 70 0.13 7.70 -16.49
CA GLY A 70 1.18 6.68 -16.32
C GLY A 70 1.35 6.25 -14.87
N ILE A 71 1.44 7.21 -13.93
CA ILE A 71 1.54 6.92 -12.50
C ILE A 71 0.29 6.18 -12.02
N GLY A 72 -0.90 6.68 -12.37
CA GLY A 72 -2.16 6.02 -11.99
C GLY A 72 -2.27 4.57 -12.48
N LEU A 73 -1.83 4.32 -13.73
CA LEU A 73 -1.81 2.98 -14.30
C LEU A 73 -0.81 2.06 -13.59
N LEU A 74 0.43 2.53 -13.36
CA LEU A 74 1.45 1.77 -12.65
C LEU A 74 1.04 1.45 -11.21
N THR A 75 0.47 2.42 -10.49
CA THR A 75 -0.05 2.21 -9.13
C THR A 75 -1.20 1.21 -9.12
N GLY A 76 -2.13 1.31 -10.08
CA GLY A 76 -3.24 0.37 -10.22
C GLY A 76 -2.76 -1.06 -10.50
N LEU A 77 -1.79 -1.24 -11.40
CA LEU A 77 -1.16 -2.53 -11.67
C LEU A 77 -0.41 -3.07 -10.45
N GLY A 78 0.33 -2.23 -9.73
CA GLY A 78 1.03 -2.60 -8.49
C GLY A 78 0.06 -3.12 -7.43
N ALA A 79 -1.03 -2.39 -7.17
CA ALA A 79 -2.08 -2.82 -6.24
C ALA A 79 -2.72 -4.14 -6.68
N TYR A 80 -2.96 -4.32 -7.99
CA TYR A 80 -3.46 -5.57 -8.55
C TYR A 80 -2.50 -6.74 -8.29
N PHE A 81 -1.21 -6.59 -8.61
CA PHE A 81 -0.23 -7.66 -8.42
C PHE A 81 -0.04 -8.03 -6.96
N ILE A 82 0.00 -7.06 -6.05
CA ILE A 82 0.05 -7.31 -4.61
C ILE A 82 -1.18 -8.12 -4.17
N SER A 83 -2.37 -7.72 -4.63
CA SER A 83 -3.63 -8.42 -4.32
C SER A 83 -3.67 -9.85 -4.87
N GLN A 84 -3.05 -10.10 -6.02
CA GLN A 84 -2.89 -11.45 -6.57
C GLN A 84 -1.88 -12.27 -5.75
N GLY A 85 -0.77 -11.66 -5.32
CA GLY A 85 0.24 -12.29 -4.45
C GLY A 85 -0.36 -12.75 -3.12
N TYR A 86 -1.16 -11.89 -2.48
CA TYR A 86 -1.91 -12.23 -1.27
C TYR A 86 -2.94 -13.35 -1.45
N ARG A 87 -3.39 -13.61 -2.69
CA ARG A 87 -4.31 -14.71 -2.99
C ARG A 87 -3.58 -16.05 -3.10
N ILE A 88 -2.38 -16.04 -3.70
CA ILE A 88 -1.64 -17.27 -4.03
C ILE A 88 -0.80 -17.73 -2.83
N CYS A 89 -0.29 -16.80 -2.02
CA CYS A 89 0.47 -17.09 -0.81
C CYS A 89 -0.45 -17.24 0.42
N GLU A 90 -0.15 -18.21 1.28
CA GLU A 90 -0.75 -18.25 2.62
C GLU A 90 -0.42 -16.96 3.38
N ALA A 91 -1.37 -16.43 4.15
CA ALA A 91 -1.28 -15.11 4.78
C ALA A 91 0.00 -14.90 5.64
N GLY A 92 0.65 -15.97 6.10
CA GLY A 92 1.92 -15.91 6.83
C GLY A 92 3.15 -15.62 5.96
N ALA A 93 3.14 -15.97 4.67
CA ALA A 93 4.28 -15.78 3.77
C ALA A 93 4.34 -14.37 3.14
N ALA A 94 3.27 -13.59 3.23
CA ALA A 94 3.21 -12.25 2.66
C ALA A 94 3.78 -11.15 3.60
N ALA A 95 3.70 -11.35 4.92
CA ALA A 95 4.20 -10.38 5.89
C ALA A 95 5.71 -10.05 5.72
N PRO A 96 6.60 -11.01 5.42
CA PRO A 96 8.01 -10.72 5.12
C PRO A 96 8.23 -9.82 3.89
N PHE A 97 7.33 -9.91 2.91
CA PHE A 97 7.45 -9.18 1.64
C PHE A 97 7.18 -7.68 1.82
N GLU A 98 6.29 -7.31 2.74
CA GLU A 98 6.04 -5.92 3.08
C GLU A 98 7.29 -5.23 3.65
N TYR A 99 8.17 -5.98 4.34
CA TYR A 99 9.43 -5.42 4.85
C TYR A 99 10.46 -5.15 3.75
N VAL A 100 10.37 -5.81 2.59
CA VAL A 100 11.24 -5.54 1.43
C VAL A 100 10.92 -4.19 0.79
N ALA A 101 9.72 -3.65 1.00
CA ALA A 101 9.37 -2.31 0.53
C ALA A 101 10.25 -1.23 1.17
N LEU A 102 10.74 -1.45 2.41
CA LEU A 102 11.59 -0.50 3.13
C LEU A 102 12.94 -0.23 2.45
N PRO A 103 13.80 -1.24 2.17
CA PRO A 103 15.05 -1.02 1.44
C PRO A 103 14.80 -0.52 0.00
N MET A 104 13.71 -0.96 -0.65
CA MET A 104 13.34 -0.44 -1.97
C MET A 104 12.98 1.05 -1.93
N ALA A 105 12.29 1.51 -0.89
CA ALA A 105 11.96 2.92 -0.69
C ALA A 105 13.24 3.76 -0.50
N ILE A 106 14.20 3.28 0.30
CA ILE A 106 15.50 3.94 0.49
C ILE A 106 16.26 4.01 -0.83
N PHE A 107 16.31 2.92 -1.58
CA PHE A 107 16.98 2.85 -2.88
C PHE A 107 16.43 3.90 -3.86
N TRP A 108 15.11 4.00 -3.98
CA TRP A 108 14.47 4.97 -4.86
C TRP A 108 14.59 6.41 -4.34
N SER A 109 14.58 6.61 -3.01
CA SER A 109 14.81 7.92 -2.39
C SER A 109 16.18 8.48 -2.79
N ILE A 110 17.24 7.69 -2.61
CA ILE A 110 18.61 8.10 -2.95
C ILE A 110 18.77 8.26 -4.46
N SER A 111 18.15 7.38 -5.26
CA SER A 111 18.31 7.39 -6.72
C SER A 111 17.61 8.56 -7.42
N PHE A 112 16.43 8.97 -6.95
CA PHE A 112 15.66 10.05 -7.57
C PHE A 112 15.85 11.40 -6.89
N PHE A 113 15.92 11.43 -5.56
CA PHE A 113 15.98 12.67 -4.78
C PHE A 113 17.41 13.00 -4.33
N GLY A 114 18.33 12.03 -4.34
CA GLY A 114 19.69 12.22 -3.82
C GLY A 114 19.76 12.44 -2.30
N GLU A 115 18.62 12.32 -1.62
CA GLU A 115 18.48 12.55 -0.19
C GLU A 115 18.86 11.30 0.59
N TRP A 116 19.90 11.43 1.42
CA TRP A 116 20.31 10.38 2.33
C TRP A 116 19.48 10.42 3.61
N PRO A 117 19.10 9.27 4.18
CA PRO A 117 18.35 9.25 5.43
C PRO A 117 19.15 9.91 6.55
N ASP A 118 18.49 10.77 7.33
CA ASP A 118 19.03 11.36 8.54
C ASP A 118 19.34 10.30 9.61
N PRO A 119 20.17 10.62 10.63
CA PRO A 119 20.48 9.69 11.72
C PRO A 119 19.23 9.14 12.44
N ILE A 120 18.17 9.96 12.56
CA ILE A 120 16.88 9.54 13.14
C ILE A 120 16.16 8.55 12.22
N SER A 121 16.18 8.81 10.90
CA SER A 121 15.61 7.91 9.89
C SER A 121 16.33 6.57 9.88
N TRP A 122 17.66 6.57 10.01
CA TRP A 122 18.45 5.34 10.18
C TRP A 122 18.07 4.54 11.41
N LEU A 123 17.80 5.20 12.54
CA LEU A 123 17.31 4.53 13.74
C LEU A 123 15.96 3.87 13.48
N GLY A 124 15.01 4.58 12.87
CA GLY A 124 13.71 4.02 12.48
C GLY A 124 13.84 2.82 11.53
N ILE A 125 14.71 2.93 10.51
CA ILE A 125 15.01 1.85 9.56
C ILE A 125 15.56 0.63 10.29
N LEU A 126 16.50 0.81 11.22
CA LEU A 126 17.08 -0.27 12.01
C LEU A 126 16.02 -0.97 12.88
N PHE A 127 15.10 -0.21 13.49
CA PHE A 127 14.00 -0.78 14.26
C PHE A 127 13.04 -1.61 13.40
N ILE A 128 12.65 -1.08 12.23
CA ILE A 128 11.73 -1.79 11.31
C ILE A 128 12.42 -3.05 10.75
N ALA A 129 13.67 -2.91 10.30
CA ALA A 129 14.46 -4.04 9.78
C ALA A 129 14.71 -5.10 10.86
N GLY A 130 15.01 -4.68 12.09
CA GLY A 130 15.20 -5.57 13.23
C GLY A 130 13.93 -6.33 13.61
N ALA A 131 12.77 -5.67 13.61
CA ALA A 131 11.48 -6.31 13.82
C ALA A 131 11.14 -7.31 12.69
N GLY A 132 11.41 -6.94 11.44
CA GLY A 132 11.23 -7.82 10.29
C GLY A 132 12.10 -9.08 10.38
N LEU A 133 13.38 -8.93 10.72
CA LEU A 133 14.32 -10.04 10.91
C LEU A 133 13.91 -10.93 12.09
N PHE A 134 13.43 -10.34 13.18
CA PHE A 134 12.94 -11.08 14.35
C PHE A 134 11.72 -11.95 14.01
N ILE A 135 10.76 -11.41 13.26
CA ILE A 135 9.59 -12.16 12.80
C ILE A 135 10.02 -13.29 11.86
N PHE A 136 10.92 -13.02 10.91
CA PHE A 136 11.47 -14.05 10.02
C PHE A 136 12.16 -15.18 10.81
N TYR A 137 12.94 -14.83 11.84
CA TYR A 137 13.58 -15.81 12.71
C TYR A 137 12.58 -16.65 13.51
N GLN A 138 11.51 -16.03 14.03
CA GLN A 138 10.44 -16.73 14.75
C GLN A 138 9.70 -17.72 13.84
N GLU A 139 9.40 -17.33 12.60
CA GLU A 139 8.71 -18.18 11.64
C GLU A 139 9.57 -19.37 11.21
N SER A 140 10.89 -19.16 10.99
CA SER A 140 11.84 -20.22 10.69
C SER A 140 11.93 -21.27 11.81
N LYS A 141 11.87 -20.84 13.08
CA LYS A 141 11.81 -21.75 14.23
C LYS A 141 10.51 -22.55 14.28
N ARG A 142 9.35 -21.93 14.00
CA ARG A 142 8.05 -22.61 13.99
C ARG A 142 7.87 -23.57 12.81
N GLY A 143 8.40 -23.24 11.64
CA GLY A 143 8.37 -24.12 10.46
C GLY A 143 9.10 -25.45 10.69
N SER A 144 10.16 -25.46 11.50
CA SER A 144 10.89 -26.66 11.91
C SER A 144 10.05 -27.61 12.80
N GLU A 145 9.16 -27.04 13.63
CA GLU A 145 8.34 -27.80 14.57
C GLU A 145 7.20 -28.56 13.87
N ILE A 146 6.63 -27.98 12.80
CA ILE A 146 5.55 -28.61 12.01
C ILE A 146 6.08 -29.78 11.15
N ALA A 147 7.33 -29.70 10.68
CA ALA A 147 7.97 -30.78 9.91
C ALA A 147 8.33 -32.00 10.77
N SER A 148 8.52 -31.82 12.08
CA SER A 148 8.89 -32.89 13.03
C SER A 148 7.69 -33.74 13.49
N GLY A 149 6.45 -33.25 13.33
CA GLY A 149 5.24 -33.87 13.91
C GLY A 149 4.47 -34.86 13.04
N ARG A 150 4.88 -35.15 11.80
CA ARG A 150 4.19 -36.15 10.94
C ARG A 150 4.94 -37.48 10.95
N PRO A 151 4.49 -38.50 11.71
CA PRO A 151 4.98 -39.86 11.50
C PRO A 151 4.59 -40.30 10.09
N MET A 152 5.60 -40.66 9.29
CA MET A 152 5.43 -41.25 7.96
C MET A 152 4.54 -42.49 8.08
N PRO A 153 3.39 -42.59 7.36
CA PRO A 153 2.64 -43.83 7.31
C PRO A 153 3.48 -44.81 6.48
N ARG A 154 4.07 -45.78 7.18
CA ARG A 154 4.78 -46.90 6.58
C ARG A 154 3.75 -47.80 5.89
N ASN A 155 3.48 -47.52 4.61
CA ASN A 155 2.68 -48.39 3.75
C ASN A 155 3.41 -49.74 3.62
N ARG A 156 2.76 -50.82 4.05
CA ARG A 156 3.19 -52.20 3.90
C ARG A 156 2.29 -52.88 2.90
#